data_AF-A0A401G853-F1
#
_entry.id   AF-A0A401G853-F1
#
_cell.length_a   1.000
_cell.length_b   1.000
_cell.length_c   1.000
_cell.angle_alpha   90.00
_cell.angle_beta   90.00
_cell.angle_gamma   90.00
#
_symmetry.space_group_name_H-M   'P 1'
#
loop_
_entity.id
_entity.type
_entity.pdbx_description
1 polymer ?
#
loop_
_entity_poly.entity_id
_entity_poly.type
_entity_poly.pdbx_seq_one_letter_code
_entity_poly.pdbx_strand_id
1 'polypeptide(L)'
;MLMIRQWRHVKMAKHAGRGHDSGGISESRAGVLAVLCHACPHPGINLPRGWDDTDGSDRWLYTLFISHNANFRLLNRVHAHDQRDLWLAPGLAYFVHNEPYADYIKKFVDQEEIRTCIGFAALMNSLNWKAKGLQSMGVGGKGERYCNMDYIFLSSVKSMDTKRLVIFYDIACQ
;
A
#
# COMPACT_ATOMS: atom_id res chain seq x y z
N MET A 1 -1.80 -7.03 24.34
CA MET A 1 -2.15 -8.47 24.47
C MET A 1 -1.59 -9.25 23.28
N LEU A 2 -0.36 -9.77 23.40
CA LEU A 2 0.40 -10.40 22.32
C LEU A 2 -0.29 -11.66 21.73
N MET A 3 -0.95 -12.44 22.58
CA MET A 3 -1.65 -13.67 22.16
C MET A 3 -2.71 -13.42 21.08
N ILE A 4 -3.49 -12.34 21.17
CA ILE A 4 -4.49 -11.99 20.16
C ILE A 4 -3.83 -11.67 18.81
N ARG A 5 -2.70 -10.95 18.83
CA ARG A 5 -1.95 -10.60 17.61
C ARG A 5 -1.40 -11.85 16.93
N GLN A 6 -0.80 -12.76 17.69
CA GLN A 6 -0.30 -14.03 17.20
C GLN A 6 -1.43 -14.89 16.63
N TRP A 7 -2.55 -15.01 17.35
CA TRP A 7 -3.72 -15.74 16.87
C TRP A 7 -4.26 -15.16 15.55
N ARG A 8 -4.40 -13.83 15.45
CA ARG A 8 -4.82 -13.16 14.21
C ARG A 8 -3.85 -13.41 13.06
N HIS A 9 -2.55 -13.36 13.31
CA HIS A 9 -1.52 -13.65 12.31
C HIS A 9 -1.62 -15.09 11.78
N VAL A 10 -1.69 -16.07 12.67
CA VAL A 10 -1.86 -17.49 12.30
C VAL A 10 -3.16 -17.71 11.53
N LYS A 11 -4.26 -17.03 11.92
CA LYS A 11 -5.53 -17.10 11.21
C LYS A 11 -5.45 -16.52 9.79
N MET A 12 -4.75 -15.40 9.59
CA MET A 12 -4.51 -14.86 8.24
C MET A 12 -3.69 -15.84 7.39
N ALA A 13 -2.61 -16.40 7.94
CA ALA A 13 -1.79 -17.40 7.25
C ALA A 13 -2.59 -18.67 6.88
N LYS A 14 -3.46 -19.14 7.78
CA LYS A 14 -4.37 -20.26 7.51
C LYS A 14 -5.33 -19.94 6.37
N HIS A 15 -5.95 -18.75 6.36
CA HIS A 15 -6.88 -18.35 5.30
C HIS A 15 -6.19 -18.22 3.94
N ALA A 16 -4.94 -17.76 3.92
CA ALA A 16 -4.12 -17.69 2.71
C ALA A 16 -3.46 -19.02 2.33
N GLY A 17 -3.81 -20.13 3.01
CA GLY A 17 -3.31 -21.47 2.69
C GLY A 17 -1.81 -21.68 2.92
N ARG A 18 -1.12 -20.78 3.65
CA ARG A 18 0.35 -20.80 3.80
C ARG A 18 0.88 -21.99 4.60
N GLY A 19 0.01 -22.72 5.30
CA GLY A 19 0.38 -23.98 5.96
C GLY A 19 0.58 -25.16 5.01
N HIS A 20 0.15 -25.06 3.75
CA HIS A 20 0.35 -26.09 2.73
C HIS A 20 1.59 -25.85 1.85
N ASP A 21 2.20 -24.67 1.97
CA ASP A 21 3.43 -24.36 1.25
C ASP A 21 4.63 -25.01 1.95
N SER A 22 5.55 -25.59 1.19
CA SER A 22 6.75 -26.27 1.70
C SER A 22 7.64 -25.35 2.54
N GLY A 23 7.69 -24.06 2.19
CA GLY A 23 8.41 -23.01 2.92
C GLY A 23 7.63 -22.36 4.05
N GLY A 24 6.37 -22.77 4.25
CA GLY A 24 5.48 -22.27 5.30
C GLY A 24 5.24 -20.75 5.26
N ILE A 25 5.06 -20.17 6.44
CA ILE A 25 4.80 -18.73 6.61
C ILE A 25 6.07 -17.91 6.36
N SER A 26 7.25 -18.42 6.75
CA SER A 26 8.54 -17.73 6.63
C SER A 26 8.94 -17.41 5.20
N GLU A 27 8.60 -18.26 4.23
CA GLU A 27 8.91 -18.06 2.81
C GLU A 27 7.77 -17.38 2.04
N SER A 28 6.80 -16.81 2.76
CA SER A 28 5.68 -16.11 2.14
C SER A 28 6.13 -14.82 1.44
N ARG A 29 5.71 -14.65 0.19
CA ARG A 29 5.93 -13.40 -0.56
C ARG A 29 5.14 -12.24 0.02
N ALA A 30 5.62 -11.02 -0.24
CA ALA A 30 4.92 -9.79 0.13
C ALA A 30 3.48 -9.76 -0.43
N GLY A 31 2.54 -9.25 0.38
CA GLY A 31 1.12 -9.11 0.03
C GLY A 31 0.30 -10.40 -0.01
N VAL A 32 0.90 -11.60 0.18
CA VAL A 32 0.18 -12.88 0.01
C VAL A 32 -0.93 -13.13 1.04
N LEU A 33 -0.86 -12.46 2.19
CA LEU A 33 -1.88 -12.55 3.25
C LEU A 33 -2.99 -11.49 3.09
N ALA A 34 -2.86 -10.57 2.14
CA ALA A 34 -3.88 -9.59 1.84
C ALA A 34 -5.05 -10.24 1.09
N VAL A 35 -6.26 -9.82 1.40
CA VAL A 35 -7.44 -10.26 0.64
C VAL A 35 -7.45 -9.55 -0.70
N LEU A 36 -7.58 -10.31 -1.79
CA LEU A 36 -7.69 -9.76 -3.14
C LEU A 36 -9.00 -9.00 -3.29
N CYS A 37 -8.95 -7.84 -3.95
CA CYS A 37 -10.16 -7.10 -4.30
C CYS A 37 -10.91 -7.84 -5.40
N HIS A 38 -12.15 -8.27 -5.15
CA HIS A 38 -12.94 -9.03 -6.13
C HIS A 38 -13.34 -8.21 -7.36
N ALA A 39 -13.40 -6.88 -7.22
CA ALA A 39 -13.72 -5.96 -8.31
C ALA A 39 -12.51 -5.65 -9.20
N CYS A 40 -11.28 -5.89 -8.73
CA CYS A 40 -10.10 -5.69 -9.55
C CYS A 40 -9.97 -6.78 -10.62
N PRO A 41 -9.44 -6.45 -11.81
CA PRO A 41 -9.11 -7.43 -12.84
C PRO A 41 -7.95 -8.31 -12.39
N HIS A 42 -8.16 -9.63 -12.37
CA HIS A 42 -7.19 -10.66 -12.00
C HIS A 42 -7.07 -11.69 -13.13
N PRO A 43 -6.01 -11.61 -13.96
CA PRO A 43 -5.76 -12.59 -15.02
C PRO A 43 -5.77 -14.03 -14.48
N GLY A 44 -6.48 -14.92 -15.17
CA GLY A 44 -6.60 -16.33 -14.76
C GLY A 44 -7.56 -16.61 -13.60
N ILE A 45 -8.15 -15.58 -12.97
CA ILE A 45 -9.16 -15.72 -11.91
C ILE A 45 -10.53 -15.26 -12.41
N ASN A 46 -10.67 -13.97 -12.73
CA ASN A 46 -11.96 -13.36 -13.08
C ASN A 46 -11.96 -12.67 -14.46
N LEU A 47 -10.91 -12.86 -15.26
CA LEU A 47 -10.83 -12.39 -16.65
C LEU A 47 -11.05 -13.54 -17.64
N PRO A 48 -11.77 -13.31 -18.76
CA PRO A 48 -11.95 -14.31 -19.80
C PRO A 48 -10.64 -14.61 -20.55
N ARG A 49 -10.54 -15.76 -21.22
CA ARG A 49 -9.38 -16.04 -22.08
C ARG A 49 -9.35 -15.05 -23.26
N GLY A 50 -8.16 -14.58 -23.64
CA GLY A 50 -8.01 -13.58 -24.71
C GLY A 50 -8.45 -12.16 -24.32
N TRP A 51 -8.67 -11.90 -23.02
CA TRP A 51 -8.93 -10.55 -22.49
C TRP A 51 -7.87 -9.52 -22.90
N ASP A 52 -6.68 -10.01 -23.24
CA ASP A 52 -5.49 -9.23 -23.46
C ASP A 52 -5.25 -8.88 -24.94
N ASP A 53 -6.05 -9.47 -25.85
CA ASP A 53 -6.12 -9.19 -27.29
C ASP A 53 -7.37 -8.39 -27.68
N THR A 54 -8.12 -7.90 -26.68
CA THR A 54 -9.38 -7.18 -26.91
C THR A 54 -9.17 -5.89 -27.70
N ASP A 55 -10.12 -5.62 -28.60
CA ASP A 55 -10.20 -4.41 -29.43
C ASP A 55 -10.06 -3.13 -28.62
N GLY A 56 -9.48 -2.10 -29.25
CA GLY A 56 -9.14 -0.83 -28.60
C GLY A 56 -10.30 -0.16 -27.85
N SER A 57 -11.53 -0.31 -28.37
CA SER A 57 -12.76 0.25 -27.78
C SER A 57 -13.14 -0.40 -26.45
N ASP A 58 -12.77 -1.66 -26.23
CA ASP A 58 -13.28 -2.48 -25.13
C ASP A 58 -12.21 -2.77 -24.07
N ARG A 59 -10.95 -2.39 -24.32
CA ARG A 59 -9.82 -2.54 -23.38
C ARG A 59 -10.07 -1.93 -22.00
N TRP A 60 -10.97 -0.95 -21.87
CA TRP A 60 -11.31 -0.35 -20.59
C TRP A 60 -11.97 -1.37 -19.63
N LEU A 61 -12.65 -2.40 -20.15
CA LEU A 61 -13.28 -3.45 -19.34
C LEU A 61 -12.27 -4.25 -18.50
N TYR A 62 -11.03 -4.35 -18.97
CA TYR A 62 -9.95 -5.11 -18.33
C TYR A 62 -8.84 -4.21 -17.77
N THR A 63 -9.13 -2.91 -17.67
CA THR A 63 -8.19 -1.92 -17.13
C THR A 63 -8.32 -1.85 -15.61
N LEU A 64 -7.19 -1.87 -14.92
CA LEU A 64 -7.16 -1.62 -13.49
C LEU A 64 -7.22 -0.11 -13.24
N PHE A 65 -8.35 0.36 -12.72
CA PHE A 65 -8.51 1.74 -12.27
C PHE A 65 -8.24 1.83 -10.78
N ILE A 66 -7.24 2.62 -10.39
CA ILE A 66 -6.93 2.89 -8.99
C ILE A 66 -7.06 4.38 -8.75
N SER A 67 -7.88 4.75 -7.77
CA SER A 67 -8.03 6.13 -7.32
C SER A 67 -7.44 6.27 -5.92
N HIS A 68 -6.46 7.17 -5.79
CA HIS A 68 -5.85 7.53 -4.52
C HIS A 68 -6.58 8.71 -3.92
N ASN A 69 -7.26 8.44 -2.81
CA ASN A 69 -7.74 9.47 -1.92
C ASN A 69 -6.81 9.45 -0.70
N ALA A 70 -5.87 10.41 -0.64
CA ALA A 70 -4.83 10.44 0.41
C ALA A 70 -5.38 10.88 1.78
N ASN A 71 -6.70 10.99 1.93
CA ASN A 71 -7.40 11.38 3.17
C ASN A 71 -7.45 10.28 4.24
N PHE A 72 -6.38 9.52 4.41
CA PHE A 72 -6.26 8.54 5.49
C PHE A 72 -5.72 9.20 6.75
N ARG A 73 -6.44 9.01 7.87
CA ARG A 73 -6.08 9.58 9.18
C ARG A 73 -5.61 8.47 10.12
N LEU A 74 -4.49 7.83 9.78
CA LEU A 74 -3.81 6.94 10.71
C LEU A 74 -2.66 7.72 11.38
N LEU A 75 -2.76 7.93 12.68
CA LEU A 75 -1.73 8.58 13.48
C LEU A 75 -1.12 7.54 14.42
N ASN A 76 0.17 7.27 14.25
CA ASN A 76 0.93 6.48 15.21
C ASN A 76 1.99 7.36 15.87
N ARG A 77 2.05 7.33 17.19
CA ARG A 77 3.10 8.03 17.96
C ARG A 77 4.34 7.14 18.03
N VAL A 78 5.51 7.77 18.11
CA VAL A 78 6.74 7.06 18.46
C VAL A 78 6.61 6.56 19.89
N HIS A 79 6.83 5.26 20.12
CA HIS A 79 6.83 4.69 21.47
C HIS A 79 8.26 4.39 21.92
N ALA A 80 8.57 4.69 23.18
CA ALA A 80 9.91 4.47 23.76
C ALA A 80 10.39 3.00 23.75
N HIS A 81 9.49 2.06 23.43
CA HIS A 81 9.76 0.62 23.47
C HIS A 81 9.31 -0.11 22.20
N ASP A 82 9.23 0.57 21.05
CA ASP A 82 8.85 -0.07 19.78
C ASP A 82 9.75 -1.28 19.42
N GLN A 83 11.01 -1.31 19.88
CA GLN A 83 11.89 -2.48 19.73
C GLN A 83 11.36 -3.76 20.40
N ARG A 84 10.49 -3.63 21.40
CA ARG A 84 9.83 -4.77 22.07
C ARG A 84 8.55 -5.19 21.35
N ASP A 85 8.06 -4.39 20.40
CA ASP A 85 6.86 -4.74 19.64
C ASP A 85 7.20 -5.51 18.36
N LEU A 86 6.98 -6.82 18.40
CA LEU A 86 7.29 -7.70 17.27
C LEU A 86 6.28 -7.54 16.13
N TRP A 87 6.81 -7.22 14.95
CA TRP A 87 6.05 -7.25 13.70
C TRP A 87 5.94 -8.70 13.23
N LEU A 88 4.72 -9.25 13.30
CA LEU A 88 4.49 -10.66 13.00
C LEU A 88 4.43 -10.97 11.49
N ALA A 89 4.22 -9.95 10.65
CA ALA A 89 3.96 -10.14 9.21
C ALA A 89 4.38 -8.91 8.39
N PRO A 90 5.63 -8.42 8.53
CA PRO A 90 6.04 -7.19 7.86
C PRO A 90 5.98 -7.39 6.33
N GLY A 91 5.21 -6.55 5.63
CA GLY A 91 5.05 -6.64 4.18
C GLY A 91 4.15 -7.78 3.67
N LEU A 92 3.65 -8.69 4.53
CA LEU A 92 2.91 -9.87 4.06
C LEU A 92 1.42 -9.60 3.80
N ALA A 93 0.85 -8.55 4.38
CA ALA A 93 -0.58 -8.22 4.27
C ALA A 93 -0.77 -6.79 3.74
N TYR A 94 -1.55 -5.96 4.44
CA TYR A 94 -1.95 -4.62 3.99
C TYR A 94 -0.90 -3.52 4.22
N PHE A 95 0.16 -3.80 4.98
CA PHE A 95 1.22 -2.84 5.30
C PHE A 95 2.49 -3.24 4.58
N VAL A 96 3.19 -2.27 3.99
CA VAL A 96 4.52 -2.51 3.43
C VAL A 96 5.52 -2.85 4.53
N HIS A 97 6.64 -3.50 4.16
CA HIS A 97 7.70 -3.78 5.11
C HIS A 97 8.34 -2.47 5.58
N ASN A 98 8.37 -2.24 6.90
CA ASN A 98 8.76 -0.95 7.46
C ASN A 98 10.23 -0.61 7.17
N GLU A 99 11.16 -1.55 7.33
CA GLU A 99 12.60 -1.29 7.11
C GLU A 99 12.94 -0.71 5.71
N PRO A 100 12.63 -1.39 4.57
CA PRO A 100 12.94 -0.84 3.26
C PRO A 100 12.12 0.42 2.94
N TYR A 101 10.92 0.55 3.50
CA TYR A 101 10.11 1.75 3.38
C TYR A 101 10.77 2.95 4.11
N ALA A 102 11.21 2.76 5.35
CA ALA A 102 11.88 3.79 6.13
C ALA A 102 13.19 4.24 5.45
N ASP A 103 13.97 3.30 4.91
CA ASP A 103 15.19 3.61 4.18
C ASP A 103 14.93 4.33 2.85
N TYR A 104 13.81 4.04 2.20
CA TYR A 104 13.36 4.80 1.03
C TYR A 104 12.99 6.23 1.42
N ILE A 105 12.17 6.42 2.46
CA ILE A 105 11.69 7.75 2.88
C ILE A 105 12.81 8.66 3.36
N LYS A 106 13.86 8.12 4.00
CA LYS A 106 15.06 8.89 4.38
C LYS A 106 15.71 9.63 3.21
N LYS A 107 15.56 9.13 1.97
CA LYS A 107 16.14 9.76 0.76
C LYS A 107 15.37 11.00 0.31
N PHE A 108 14.14 11.19 0.79
CA PHE A 108 13.22 12.24 0.35
C PHE A 108 12.80 13.15 1.51
N VAL A 109 13.62 13.25 2.55
CA VAL A 109 13.34 14.12 3.72
C VAL A 109 13.27 15.58 3.30
N ASP A 110 14.20 16.00 2.43
CA ASP A 110 14.38 17.38 1.95
C ASP A 110 13.71 17.65 0.59
N GLN A 111 12.93 16.69 0.08
CA GLN A 111 12.21 16.89 -1.18
C GLN A 111 11.14 17.97 -1.00
N GLU A 112 11.22 19.05 -1.78
CA GLU A 112 10.14 20.01 -1.89
C GLU A 112 9.00 19.42 -2.75
N GLU A 113 7.78 19.46 -2.22
CA GLU A 113 6.59 19.08 -2.97
C GLU A 113 6.16 20.22 -3.90
N ILE A 114 5.84 19.85 -5.13
CA ILE A 114 5.50 20.79 -6.20
C ILE A 114 4.19 21.50 -5.87
N ARG A 115 4.21 22.83 -6.00
CA ARG A 115 3.14 23.76 -5.56
C ARG A 115 2.34 24.33 -6.74
N THR A 116 2.35 23.65 -7.89
CA THR A 116 1.77 24.15 -9.15
C THR A 116 0.26 24.39 -9.06
N CYS A 117 -0.42 23.70 -8.14
CA CYS A 117 -1.84 23.94 -7.88
C CYS A 117 -2.06 25.08 -6.87
N ILE A 118 -2.52 26.20 -7.42
CA ILE A 118 -2.92 27.38 -6.64
C ILE A 118 -4.12 27.03 -5.75
N GLY A 119 -3.98 27.24 -4.44
CA GLY A 119 -5.12 27.48 -3.54
C GLY A 119 -5.85 26.27 -2.93
N PHE A 120 -5.35 25.04 -3.04
CA PHE A 120 -5.99 23.91 -2.35
C PHE A 120 -5.71 23.94 -0.84
N ALA A 121 -6.77 24.08 -0.04
CA ALA A 121 -6.71 23.99 1.41
C ALA A 121 -6.17 22.63 1.92
N ALA A 122 -6.28 21.58 1.11
CA ALA A 122 -5.72 20.25 1.41
C ALA A 122 -4.18 20.29 1.50
N LEU A 123 -3.51 20.84 0.49
CA LEU A 123 -2.04 21.02 0.47
C LEU A 123 -1.55 21.88 1.65
N MET A 124 -2.25 22.98 1.95
CA MET A 124 -1.89 23.83 3.08
C MET A 124 -2.09 23.13 4.44
N ASN A 125 -3.07 22.24 4.56
CA ASN A 125 -3.33 21.47 5.78
C ASN A 125 -2.35 20.30 5.96
N SER A 126 -1.87 19.67 4.88
CA SER A 126 -0.86 18.61 4.96
C SER A 126 0.53 19.16 5.29
N LEU A 127 0.91 20.31 4.71
CA LEU A 127 2.18 20.97 4.99
C LEU A 127 2.28 21.55 6.42
N ASN A 128 1.17 22.10 6.95
CA ASN A 128 1.14 22.66 8.30
C ASN A 128 0.89 21.62 9.41
N TRP A 129 0.87 20.33 9.06
CA TRP A 129 0.63 19.27 10.02
C TRP A 129 1.79 19.13 11.01
N LYS A 130 1.47 19.12 12.30
CA LYS A 130 2.45 18.88 13.37
C LYS A 130 2.80 17.39 13.42
N ALA A 131 3.78 16.98 12.62
CA ALA A 131 4.28 15.60 12.54
C ALA A 131 5.22 15.18 13.69
N LYS A 132 5.64 16.13 14.55
CA LYS A 132 6.64 15.86 15.59
C LYS A 132 6.17 14.77 16.56
N GLY A 133 6.96 13.70 16.69
CA GLY A 133 6.64 12.55 17.56
C GLY A 133 5.70 11.52 16.95
N LEU A 134 5.41 11.61 15.65
CA LEU A 134 4.68 10.60 14.89
C LEU A 134 5.62 9.73 14.06
N GLN A 135 5.23 8.49 13.81
CA GLN A 135 5.93 7.54 12.95
C GLN A 135 5.04 7.12 11.78
N SER A 136 5.63 7.06 10.57
CA SER A 136 4.95 6.47 9.40
C SER A 136 4.98 4.93 9.49
N MET A 137 3.84 4.29 9.27
CA MET A 137 3.68 2.83 9.35
C MET A 137 3.55 2.16 7.99
N GLY A 138 3.85 2.84 6.89
CA GLY A 138 3.68 2.27 5.55
C GLY A 138 2.22 2.12 5.13
N VAL A 139 1.34 2.96 5.71
CA VAL A 139 0.00 3.27 5.20
C VAL A 139 0.05 4.70 4.72
N GLY A 140 -0.68 5.02 3.64
CA GLY A 140 -0.93 6.42 3.27
C GLY A 140 -1.42 7.15 4.52
N GLY A 141 -0.56 7.98 5.09
CA GLY A 141 -0.81 8.67 6.34
C GLY A 141 -0.85 10.16 6.08
N LYS A 142 -1.44 10.91 7.02
CA LYS A 142 -1.50 12.38 6.98
C LYS A 142 -0.08 12.97 6.98
N GLY A 143 0.40 13.17 5.78
CA GLY A 143 1.67 13.74 5.40
C GLY A 143 1.78 13.93 3.89
N GLU A 144 0.84 13.38 3.09
CA GLU A 144 0.59 13.59 1.64
C GLU A 144 1.81 13.61 0.72
N ARG A 145 3.00 13.25 1.23
CA ARG A 145 4.20 13.28 0.41
C ARG A 145 4.06 12.27 -0.70
N TYR A 146 4.22 12.72 -1.93
CA TYR A 146 4.13 11.86 -3.12
C TYR A 146 5.02 10.63 -2.95
N CYS A 147 6.24 10.78 -2.41
CA CYS A 147 7.13 9.66 -2.16
C CYS A 147 6.53 8.55 -1.26
N ASN A 148 5.74 8.90 -0.24
CA ASN A 148 5.05 7.92 0.61
C ASN A 148 3.99 7.16 -0.19
N MET A 149 3.14 7.91 -0.89
CA MET A 149 2.03 7.34 -1.65
C MET A 149 2.53 6.48 -2.79
N ASP A 150 3.51 6.96 -3.54
CA ASP A 150 4.12 6.26 -4.67
C ASP A 150 4.78 4.96 -4.23
N TYR A 151 5.51 4.96 -3.11
CA TYR A 151 6.11 3.73 -2.60
C TYR A 151 5.06 2.67 -2.27
N ILE A 152 4.02 3.07 -1.53
CA ILE A 152 2.96 2.15 -1.08
C ILE A 152 2.17 1.64 -2.29
N PHE A 153 1.85 2.53 -3.23
CA PHE A 153 1.14 2.20 -4.45
C PHE A 153 1.94 1.26 -5.35
N LEU A 154 3.20 1.59 -5.65
CA LEU A 154 4.04 0.72 -6.47
C LEU A 154 4.27 -0.63 -5.79
N SER A 155 4.35 -0.65 -4.45
CA SER A 155 4.43 -1.90 -3.68
C SER A 155 3.17 -2.77 -3.83
N SER A 156 1.99 -2.17 -3.98
CA SER A 156 0.73 -2.90 -4.13
C SER A 156 0.48 -3.37 -5.57
N VAL A 157 0.87 -2.58 -6.58
CA VAL A 157 0.64 -2.92 -7.99
C VAL A 157 1.73 -3.82 -8.57
N LYS A 158 2.93 -3.87 -7.99
CA LYS A 158 4.04 -4.72 -8.46
C LYS A 158 3.66 -6.21 -8.60
N SER A 159 2.70 -6.69 -7.82
CA SER A 159 2.23 -8.09 -7.85
C SER A 159 1.00 -8.33 -8.74
N MET A 160 0.53 -7.31 -9.46
CA MET A 160 -0.67 -7.38 -10.30
C MET A 160 -0.29 -7.60 -11.77
N ASP A 161 -0.92 -8.58 -12.41
CA ASP A 161 -0.59 -9.01 -13.78
C ASP A 161 -1.39 -8.26 -14.87
N THR A 162 -1.89 -7.07 -14.57
CA THR A 162 -2.75 -6.29 -15.48
C THR A 162 -1.93 -5.54 -16.52
N LYS A 163 -2.29 -5.65 -17.81
CA LYS A 163 -1.59 -4.93 -18.91
C LYS A 163 -1.78 -3.42 -18.90
N ARG A 164 -2.86 -2.93 -18.26
CA ARG A 164 -3.18 -1.50 -18.22
C ARG A 164 -3.61 -1.09 -16.82
N LEU A 165 -2.97 -0.02 -16.37
CA LEU A 165 -3.23 0.64 -15.11
C LEU A 165 -3.54 2.10 -15.40
N VAL A 166 -4.66 2.58 -14.88
CA VAL A 166 -5.03 4.00 -14.92
C VAL A 166 -5.12 4.48 -13.48
N ILE A 167 -4.37 5.53 -13.19
CA ILE A 167 -4.22 6.07 -11.85
C ILE A 167 -4.90 7.43 -11.81
N PHE A 168 -5.74 7.62 -10.80
CA PHE A 168 -6.32 8.92 -10.48
C PHE A 168 -5.82 9.36 -9.11
N TYR A 169 -5.40 10.61 -9.01
CA TYR A 169 -5.13 11.28 -7.74
C TYR A 169 -6.21 12.34 -7.51
N ASP A 170 -6.67 12.48 -6.28
CA ASP A 170 -7.48 13.62 -5.84
C ASP A 170 -6.74 14.96 -6.03
N ILE A 171 -5.41 14.93 -5.90
CA ILE A 171 -4.50 16.06 -6.13
C ILE A 171 -3.37 15.59 -7.04
N ALA A 172 -3.53 15.75 -8.35
CA ALA A 172 -2.52 15.42 -9.36
C ALA A 172 -1.63 16.64 -9.70
N CYS A 173 -1.18 17.33 -8.65
CA CYS A 173 -0.44 18.59 -8.76
C CYS A 173 1.06 18.29 -8.69
N GLN A 174 1.57 17.69 -9.76
CA GLN A 174 3.00 17.49 -9.98
C GLN A 174 3.59 18.62 -10.83
#